data_AF-A0A922VKK1-F1
#
_entry.id   AF-A0A922VKK1-F1
#
_cell.length_a   1.000
_cell.length_b   1.000
_cell.length_c   1.000
_cell.angle_alpha   90.00
_cell.angle_beta   90.00
_cell.angle_gamma   90.00
#
_symmetry.space_group_name_H-M   'P 1'
#
loop_
_entity.id
_entity.type
_entity.pdbx_description
1 polymer ?
#
loop_
_entity_poly.entity_id
_entity_poly.type
_entity_poly.pdbx_seq_one_letter_code
_entity_poly.pdbx_strand_id
1 'polypeptide(L)' 'MASRFKAECLAILDQVNALKISVTVTKHGRPVARLVPMDDAPEALPARSVRLVADDDADYFSTGERWHADAR' A
#
# COMPACT_ATOMS: atom_id res chain seq x y z
N MET A 1 1.56 -15.28 28.03
CA MET A 1 2.56 -14.39 27.40
C MET A 1 2.19 -14.17 25.93
N ALA A 2 1.21 -13.31 25.66
CA ALA A 2 0.83 -12.90 24.29
C ALA A 2 1.00 -11.38 24.08
N SER A 3 1.22 -10.62 25.16
CA SER A 3 1.38 -9.17 25.14
C SER A 3 2.74 -8.72 24.59
N ARG A 4 3.83 -9.46 24.91
CA ARG A 4 5.19 -9.06 24.50
C ARG A 4 5.37 -9.08 22.99
N PHE A 5 4.98 -10.17 22.33
CA PHE A 5 5.07 -10.27 20.87
C PHE A 5 4.24 -9.19 20.17
N LYS A 6 3.02 -8.93 20.67
CA LYS A 6 2.17 -7.84 20.15
C LYS A 6 2.84 -6.47 20.32
N ALA A 7 3.45 -6.21 21.48
CA ALA A 7 4.14 -4.96 21.76
C ALA A 7 5.37 -4.76 20.84
N GLU A 8 6.17 -5.81 20.64
CA GLU A 8 7.33 -5.78 19.73
C GLU A 8 6.90 -5.55 18.28
N CYS A 9 5.85 -6.24 17.81
CA CYS A 9 5.31 -6.02 16.47
C CYS A 9 4.79 -4.59 16.25
N LEU A 10 4.11 -4.01 17.25
CA LEU A 10 3.64 -2.62 17.18
C LEU A 10 4.81 -1.63 17.12
N ALA A 11 5.87 -1.85 17.92
CA ALA A 11 7.06 -1.00 17.89
C ALA A 11 7.76 -1.01 16.52
N ILE A 12 7.73 -2.14 15.80
CA ILE A 12 8.28 -2.21 14.43
C ILE A 12 7.46 -1.34 13.46
N LEU A 13 6.13 -1.30 13.60
CA LEU A 13 5.29 -0.42 12.78
C LEU A 13 5.63 1.06 13.01
N ASP A 14 5.83 1.43 14.27
CA ASP A 14 6.22 2.80 14.63
C ASP A 14 7.58 3.16 14.03
N GLN A 15 8.56 2.26 14.08
CA GLN A 15 9.88 2.46 13.48
C GLN A 15 9.83 2.58 11.95
N VAL A 16 9.06 1.73 11.28
CA VAL A 16 8.82 1.79 9.83
C VAL A 16 8.26 3.16 9.45
N ASN A 17 7.28 3.66 10.20
CA ASN A 17 6.69 4.97 9.94
C ASN A 17 7.65 6.13 10.24
N ALA A 18 8.35 6.09 11.37
CA ALA A 18 9.23 7.18 11.82
C ALA A 18 10.48 7.32 10.93
N LEU A 19 11.08 6.19 10.55
CA LEU A 19 12.31 6.18 9.77
C LEU A 19 12.05 6.12 8.25
N LYS A 20 10.79 5.96 7.85
CA LYS A 20 10.36 5.76 6.46
C LYS A 20 11.17 4.66 5.75
N ILE A 21 11.38 3.53 6.45
CA ILE A 21 12.09 2.35 5.93
C ILE A 21 11.13 1.20 5.65
N SER A 22 11.47 0.35 4.68
CA SER A 22 10.73 -0.90 4.46
C SER A 22 11.33 -2.08 5.21
N VAL A 23 10.48 -2.96 5.73
CA VAL A 23 10.89 -4.16 6.48
C VAL A 23 10.21 -5.38 5.87
N THR A 24 10.97 -6.44 5.56
CA THR A 24 10.41 -7.71 5.06
C THR A 24 10.30 -8.70 6.21
N VAL A 25 9.09 -9.19 6.47
CA VAL A 25 8.82 -10.23 7.47
C VAL A 25 9.01 -11.59 6.82
N THR A 26 9.89 -12.41 7.38
CA THR A 26 10.13 -13.78 6.93
C THR A 26 9.63 -14.80 7.93
N LYS A 27 9.12 -15.93 7.45
CA LYS A 27 8.81 -17.12 8.24
C LYS A 27 9.58 -18.30 7.67
N HIS A 28 10.45 -18.93 8.48
CA HIS A 28 11.35 -20.01 8.04
C HIS A 28 12.20 -19.62 6.81
N GLY A 29 12.77 -18.41 6.81
CA GLY A 29 13.58 -17.89 5.71
C GLY A 29 12.81 -17.51 4.44
N ARG A 30 11.48 -17.69 4.42
CA ARG A 30 10.62 -17.30 3.29
C ARG A 30 9.93 -15.97 3.59
N PRO A 31 9.98 -14.98 2.68
CA PRO A 31 9.24 -13.73 2.87
C PRO A 31 7.74 -13.98 2.84
N VAL A 32 7.01 -13.45 3.82
CA VAL A 32 5.56 -13.63 3.97
C VAL A 32 4.79 -12.31 3.97
N ALA A 33 5.44 -11.21 4.32
CA ALA A 33 4.84 -9.88 4.28
C ALA A 33 5.94 -8.81 4.15
N ARG A 34 5.57 -7.62 3.71
CA ARG A 34 6.43 -6.43 3.71
C ARG A 34 5.68 -5.28 4.36
N LEU A 35 6.34 -4.62 5.30
CA LEU A 35 5.90 -3.36 5.87
C LEU A 35 6.57 -2.25 5.07
N VAL A 36 5.76 -1.31 4.59
CA VAL A 36 6.20 -0.10 3.92
C VAL A 36 5.65 1.09 4.70
N PRO A 37 6.39 2.20 4.81
CA PRO A 37 5.83 3.40 5.41
C PRO A 37 4.64 3.87 4.56
N MET A 38 3.62 4.37 5.24
CA MET A 38 2.54 5.08 4.58
C MET A 38 2.92 6.55 4.50
N ASP A 39 2.58 7.18 3.38
CA ASP A 39 2.61 8.62 3.27
C ASP A 39 1.52 9.22 4.15
N ASP A 40 1.78 10.39 4.72
CA ASP A 40 0.78 11.08 5.52
C ASP A 40 -0.45 11.36 4.64
N ALA A 41 -1.64 11.06 5.16
CA ALA A 41 -2.86 11.32 4.44
C ALA A 41 -2.95 12.83 4.14
N PRO A 42 -3.25 13.22 2.90
CA PRO A 42 -3.48 14.61 2.56
C PRO A 42 -4.69 15.08 3.35
N GLU A 43 -4.64 16.35 3.74
CA GLU A 43 -5.67 17.00 4.52
C GLU A 43 -7.06 16.74 3.89
N ALA A 44 -7.90 16.00 4.64
CA ALA A 44 -9.29 15.71 4.35
C ALA A 44 -9.62 15.22 2.92
N LEU A 45 -9.32 13.95 2.63
CA LEU A 45 -10.04 13.25 1.59
C LEU A 45 -11.51 13.04 2.02
N PRO A 46 -12.51 13.36 1.17
CA PRO A 46 -13.91 13.05 1.48
C PRO A 46 -14.06 11.53 1.71
N ALA A 47 -14.94 11.13 2.63
CA ALA A 47 -15.08 9.77 3.19
C ALA A 47 -15.29 8.61 2.18
N ARG A 48 -15.27 8.88 0.87
CA ARG A 48 -15.40 7.93 -0.25
C ARG A 48 -14.36 8.15 -1.36
N SER A 49 -13.21 8.72 -1.07
CA SER A 49 -12.16 8.85 -2.08
C SER A 49 -11.37 7.55 -2.24
N VAL A 50 -10.85 7.31 -3.45
CA VAL A 50 -9.85 6.29 -3.75
C VAL A 50 -8.59 7.03 -4.20
N ARG A 51 -7.44 6.69 -3.62
CA ARG A 51 -6.12 7.14 -4.11
C ARG A 51 -5.57 6.06 -5.03
N LEU A 52 -5.34 6.40 -6.29
CA LEU A 52 -4.57 5.57 -7.22
C LEU A 52 -3.09 5.62 -6.83
N VAL A 53 -2.50 4.45 -6.62
CA VAL A 53 -1.05 4.28 -6.38
C VAL A 53 -0.44 3.78 -7.69
N ALA A 54 -0.46 4.64 -8.70
CA ALA A 54 0.12 4.43 -10.01
C ALA A 54 0.69 5.77 -10.50
N ASP A 55 1.68 5.73 -11.38
CA ASP A 55 2.20 6.93 -12.03
C ASP A 55 1.13 7.52 -12.97
N ASP A 56 1.19 8.82 -13.25
CA ASP A 56 0.28 9.46 -14.21
C ASP A 56 0.70 9.08 -15.63
N ASP A 57 0.25 7.90 -16.08
CA ASP A 57 0.54 7.36 -17.40
C ASP A 57 -0.73 7.24 -18.22
N ALA A 58 -0.73 7.91 -19.38
CA ALA A 58 -1.83 7.87 -20.34
C ALA A 58 -2.09 6.45 -20.87
N ASP A 59 -1.07 5.58 -20.87
CA ASP A 59 -1.17 4.20 -21.31
C ASP A 59 -2.09 3.38 -20.40
N TYR A 60 -2.27 3.73 -19.12
CA TYR A 60 -3.21 3.05 -18.22
C TYR A 60 -4.67 3.16 -18.67
N PHE A 61 -4.99 4.19 -19.46
CA PHE A 61 -6.33 4.41 -19.98
C PHE A 61 -6.52 3.87 -21.40
N SER A 62 -5.49 3.28 -22.00
CA SER A 62 -5.50 2.73 -23.36
C SER A 62 -5.40 1.20 -23.31
N THR A 63 -6.51 0.51 -23.56
CA THR A 63 -6.50 -0.96 -23.75
C THR A 63 -6.27 -1.36 -25.21
N GLY A 64 -6.27 -0.40 -26.16
CA GLY A 64 -6.24 -0.67 -27.59
C GLY A 64 -7.52 -1.33 -28.14
N GLU A 65 -8.50 -1.63 -27.28
CA GLU A 65 -9.76 -2.26 -27.63
C GLU A 65 -10.84 -1.20 -27.87
N ARG A 66 -11.67 -1.43 -28.90
CA ARG A 66 -12.86 -0.59 -29.13
C ARG A 66 -13.94 -0.96 -28.12
N TRP A 67 -14.52 0.05 -27.47
CA TRP A 67 -15.64 -0.15 -26.55
C TRP A 67 -16.85 -0.72 -27.28
N HIS A 68 -17.44 -1.79 -26.74
CA HIS A 68 -18.56 -2.48 -27.40
C HIS A 68 -19.81 -1.61 -27.59
N ALA A 69 -20.00 -0.52 -26.83
CA ALA A 69 -21.15 0.37 -27.02
C ALA A 69 -21.02 1.34 -28.20
N ASP A 70 -19.82 1.47 -28.78
CA ASP A 70 -19.59 2.33 -29.97
C ASP A 70 -19.86 1.58 -31.28
N ALA A 71 -20.11 0.27 -31.21
CA ALA A 71 -20.53 -0.53 -32.35
C ALA A 71 -22.05 -0.41 -32.55
N ARG A 72 -22.51 0.73 -33.09
CA ARG A 72 -23.89 0.90 -33.57
C ARG A 72 -23.91 1.31 -35.04
#